data_AF-A0A7C3SV02-F1
#
_entry.id   AF-A0A7C3SV02-F1
#
_cell.length_a   1.000
_cell.length_b   1.000
_cell.length_c   1.000
_cell.angle_alpha   90.00
_cell.angle_beta   90.00
_cell.angle_gamma   90.00
#
_symmetry.space_group_name_H-M   'P 1'
#
loop_
_entity.id
_entity.type
_entity.pdbx_description
1 polymer ?
#
loop_
_entity_poly.entity_id
_entity_poly.type
_entity_poly.pdbx_seq_one_letter_code
_entity_poly.pdbx_strand_id
1 'polypeptide(L)'
;MSELNHYSPYLLGLDLGSNSIGWALIKLDNDDNPCGIERVGVRVFEAGMEGQYESGKEESRNKKRRDARLVRRQIDRRARRYRKLANVLQQIKLLPEGNMNDSLERKNIIDNLDKELRKMYIKEDLPEYEKNRLNQIFLYYLRSLAVEQKLEPYALGRVLYHLGQRRGFLSNRRGQKKDDEEEGKVKEGIAEIRKEMACLGTRTLGEYFAKI
;
A
#
# COMPACT_ATOMS: atom_id res chain seq x y z
N MET A 1 37.65 52.88 -34.41
CA MET A 1 36.29 53.37 -34.14
C MET A 1 35.50 52.21 -33.57
N SER A 2 35.37 52.14 -32.24
CA SER A 2 34.57 51.12 -31.56
C SER A 2 33.16 51.67 -31.38
N GLU A 3 32.17 51.08 -32.07
CA GLU A 3 30.76 51.33 -31.81
C GLU A 3 30.44 50.85 -30.39
N LEU A 4 30.28 51.79 -29.47
CA LEU A 4 29.67 51.55 -28.17
C LEU A 4 28.18 51.29 -28.43
N ASN A 5 27.76 50.03 -28.41
CA ASN A 5 26.35 49.66 -28.36
C ASN A 5 25.70 50.38 -27.17
N HIS A 6 24.93 51.44 -27.45
CA HIS A 6 24.09 52.10 -26.47
C HIS A 6 22.94 51.15 -26.14
N TYR A 7 23.10 50.34 -25.09
CA TYR A 7 21.99 49.59 -24.53
C TYR A 7 21.08 50.58 -23.81
N SER A 8 19.91 50.88 -24.37
CA SER A 8 18.86 51.60 -23.65
C SER A 8 18.40 50.76 -22.46
N PRO A 9 18.27 51.34 -21.26
CA PRO A 9 17.76 50.62 -20.09
C PRO A 9 16.33 50.12 -20.35
N TYR A 10 15.99 48.96 -19.78
CA TYR A 10 14.68 48.35 -19.93
C TYR A 10 14.19 47.75 -18.62
N LEU A 11 12.86 47.80 -18.42
CA LEU A 11 12.15 47.15 -17.34
C LEU A 11 11.44 45.90 -17.87
N LEU A 12 11.68 44.75 -17.23
CA LEU A 12 10.99 43.49 -17.53
C LEU A 12 9.86 43.25 -16.50
N GLY A 13 8.62 43.34 -16.95
CA GLY A 13 7.46 42.88 -16.20
C GLY A 13 7.16 41.41 -16.50
N LEU A 14 6.91 40.61 -15.46
CA LEU A 14 6.49 39.21 -15.57
C LEU A 14 5.18 38.99 -14.82
N ASP A 15 4.20 38.41 -15.50
CA ASP A 15 2.93 37.96 -14.93
C ASP A 15 2.85 36.43 -15.00
N LEU A 16 2.90 35.79 -13.84
CA LEU A 16 3.00 34.32 -13.71
C LEU A 16 1.63 33.73 -13.39
N GLY A 17 0.95 33.23 -14.42
CA GLY A 17 -0.28 32.45 -14.30
C GLY A 17 -0.03 30.95 -14.21
N SER A 18 -1.08 30.18 -13.90
CA SER A 18 -1.01 28.70 -13.81
C SER A 18 -0.63 28.03 -15.14
N ASN A 19 -1.04 28.62 -16.27
CA ASN A 19 -0.84 28.08 -17.63
C ASN A 19 -0.22 29.11 -18.59
N SER A 20 0.21 30.26 -18.09
CA SER A 20 0.74 31.33 -18.92
C SER A 20 1.77 32.17 -18.18
N ILE A 21 2.78 32.63 -18.92
CA ILE A 21 3.70 33.67 -18.46
C ILE A 21 3.53 34.86 -19.40
N GLY A 22 2.85 35.90 -18.92
CA GLY A 22 2.84 37.20 -19.57
C GLY A 22 4.16 37.89 -19.33
N TRP A 23 4.71 38.56 -20.34
CA TRP A 23 5.92 39.36 -20.18
C TRP A 23 5.86 40.63 -21.02
N ALA A 24 6.42 41.70 -20.47
CA ALA A 24 6.53 42.99 -21.12
C ALA A 24 7.93 43.56 -20.89
N LEU A 25 8.56 44.01 -21.98
CA LEU A 25 9.81 44.72 -21.97
C LEU A 25 9.52 46.19 -22.28
N ILE A 26 9.78 47.07 -21.31
CA ILE A 26 9.48 48.50 -21.37
C ILE A 26 10.79 49.26 -21.46
N LYS A 27 10.95 50.12 -22.48
CA LYS A 27 12.10 51.03 -22.59
C LYS A 27 12.01 52.10 -21.52
N LEU A 28 13.16 52.40 -20.91
CA LEU A 28 13.33 53.50 -19.98
C LEU A 28 14.15 54.61 -20.65
N ASP A 29 13.85 55.85 -20.30
CA ASP A 29 14.71 56.99 -20.63
C ASP A 29 15.92 57.08 -19.67
N ASN A 30 16.73 58.13 -19.82
CA ASN A 30 17.93 58.33 -18.99
C ASN A 30 17.60 58.65 -17.51
N ASP A 31 16.34 58.94 -17.20
CA ASP A 31 15.83 59.25 -15.86
C ASP A 31 14.97 58.08 -15.30
N ASP A 32 15.13 56.88 -15.87
CA ASP A 32 14.41 55.64 -15.53
C ASP A 32 12.87 55.70 -15.70
N ASN A 33 12.35 56.65 -16.47
CA ASN A 33 10.91 56.74 -16.73
C ASN A 33 10.51 55.85 -17.92
N PRO A 34 9.37 55.13 -17.84
CA PRO A 34 8.82 54.38 -18.96
C PRO A 34 8.54 55.28 -20.18
N CYS A 35 9.26 55.07 -21.28
CA CYS A 35 9.14 55.90 -22.48
C CYS A 35 8.64 55.13 -23.72
N GLY A 36 8.51 53.80 -23.63
CA GLY A 36 7.91 53.00 -24.69
C GLY A 36 7.85 51.51 -24.40
N ILE A 37 7.02 50.78 -25.16
CA ILE A 37 6.97 49.31 -25.12
C ILE A 37 7.93 48.78 -26.17
N GLU A 38 8.96 48.05 -25.75
CA GLU A 38 9.89 47.39 -26.68
C GLU A 38 9.28 46.11 -27.23
N ARG A 39 8.68 45.31 -26.34
CA ARG A 39 8.08 44.04 -26.71
C ARG A 39 7.13 43.55 -25.64
N VAL A 40 6.10 42.85 -26.07
CA VAL A 40 5.18 42.13 -25.18
C VAL A 40 4.94 40.74 -25.74
N GLY A 41 4.63 39.80 -24.86
CA GLY A 41 4.25 38.47 -25.27
C GLY A 41 3.62 37.67 -24.14
N VAL A 42 3.03 36.55 -24.50
CA VAL A 42 2.51 35.58 -23.55
C VAL A 42 3.02 34.20 -23.96
N ARG A 43 3.70 33.53 -23.04
CA ARG A 43 4.05 32.11 -23.21
C ARG A 43 2.95 31.27 -22.58
N VAL A 44 2.15 30.60 -23.40
CA VAL A 44 1.17 29.61 -22.95
C VAL A 44 1.85 28.24 -22.86
N PHE A 45 1.60 27.50 -21.79
CA PHE A 45 2.11 26.14 -21.59
C PHE A 45 1.05 25.29 -20.89
N GLU A 46 1.20 23.98 -21.02
CA GLU A 46 0.37 23.07 -20.24
C GLU A 46 0.77 23.13 -18.76
N ALA A 47 -0.21 23.32 -17.90
CA ALA A 47 0.00 23.25 -16.46
C ALA A 47 0.69 21.94 -16.03
N GLY A 48 1.57 22.04 -15.03
CA GLY A 48 2.21 20.89 -14.40
C GLY A 48 1.28 20.00 -13.57
N MET A 49 0.01 20.39 -13.42
CA MET A 49 -1.01 19.71 -12.62
C MET A 49 -2.22 19.33 -13.49
N GLU A 50 -2.82 18.17 -13.22
CA GLU A 50 -4.13 17.77 -13.76
C GLU A 50 -5.20 18.06 -12.68
N GLY A 51 -6.28 18.77 -13.00
CA GLY A 51 -7.40 19.02 -12.07
C GLY A 51 -8.13 20.35 -12.24
N GLN A 52 -9.18 20.56 -11.42
CA GLN A 52 -9.90 21.83 -11.32
C GLN A 52 -9.17 22.76 -10.33
N TYR A 53 -8.48 23.77 -10.84
CA TYR A 53 -7.73 24.77 -10.05
C TYR A 53 -8.57 25.42 -8.95
N GLU A 54 -9.85 25.67 -9.21
CA GLU A 54 -10.76 26.35 -8.27
C GLU A 54 -11.10 25.51 -7.02
N SER A 55 -10.89 24.20 -7.06
CA SER A 55 -11.28 23.28 -5.96
C SER A 55 -10.12 22.88 -5.05
N GLY A 56 -8.88 23.34 -5.32
CA GLY A 56 -7.69 22.96 -4.56
C GLY A 56 -7.29 21.47 -4.67
N LYS A 57 -7.96 20.68 -5.52
CA LYS A 57 -7.67 19.28 -5.79
C LYS A 57 -6.74 19.12 -6.97
N GLU A 58 -5.55 19.70 -6.86
CA GLU A 58 -4.52 19.53 -7.88
C GLU A 58 -3.83 18.17 -7.72
N GLU A 59 -3.89 17.33 -8.75
CA GLU A 59 -3.11 16.11 -8.79
C GLU A 59 -1.89 16.31 -9.69
N SER A 60 -0.70 16.05 -9.12
CA SER A 60 0.52 16.01 -9.94
C SER A 60 0.38 14.94 -11.00
N ARG A 61 0.74 15.26 -12.25
CA ARG A 61 0.84 14.29 -13.36
C ARG A 61 1.66 13.03 -12.99
N ASN A 62 2.60 13.18 -12.05
CA ASN A 62 3.44 12.08 -11.56
C ASN A 62 2.78 11.18 -10.50
N LYS A 63 1.58 11.52 -9.99
CA LYS A 63 0.87 10.73 -8.98
C LYS A 63 0.58 9.31 -9.46
N LYS A 64 -0.02 9.16 -10.66
CA LYS A 64 -0.31 7.84 -11.27
C LYS A 64 0.95 6.96 -11.35
N ARG A 65 2.08 7.52 -11.78
CA ARG A 65 3.36 6.80 -11.87
C ARG A 65 3.89 6.41 -10.50
N ARG A 66 3.79 7.30 -9.51
CA ARG A 66 4.21 7.06 -8.12
C ARG A 66 3.39 5.93 -7.49
N ASP A 67 2.07 5.96 -7.65
CA ASP A 67 1.16 4.98 -7.06
C ASP A 67 1.37 3.60 -7.69
N ALA A 68 1.51 3.53 -9.01
CA ALA A 68 1.86 2.29 -9.70
C ALA A 68 3.22 1.72 -9.24
N ARG A 69 4.22 2.57 -9.00
CA ARG A 69 5.52 2.15 -8.44
C ARG A 69 5.38 1.62 -7.01
N LEU A 70 4.53 2.24 -6.20
CA LEU A 70 4.27 1.82 -4.83
C LEU A 70 3.65 0.41 -4.82
N VAL A 71 2.61 0.17 -5.63
CA VAL A 71 1.96 -1.15 -5.76
C VAL A 71 2.96 -2.24 -6.15
N ARG A 72 3.78 -2.01 -7.18
CA ARG A 72 4.83 -2.96 -7.61
C ARG A 72 5.80 -3.32 -6.48
N ARG A 73 6.26 -2.31 -5.74
CA ARG A 73 7.16 -2.52 -4.58
C ARG A 73 6.48 -3.33 -3.48
N GLN A 74 5.20 -3.09 -3.22
CA GLN A 74 4.46 -3.85 -2.21
C GLN A 74 4.30 -5.31 -2.61
N ILE A 75 3.99 -5.58 -3.88
CA ILE A 75 3.88 -6.93 -4.44
C ILE A 75 5.22 -7.67 -4.29
N ASP A 76 6.33 -7.07 -4.73
CA ASP A 76 7.66 -7.66 -4.61
C ASP A 76 8.03 -7.95 -3.13
N ARG A 77 7.83 -6.97 -2.24
CA ARG A 77 8.09 -7.15 -0.79
C ARG A 77 7.22 -8.25 -0.18
N ARG A 78 5.97 -8.40 -0.63
CA ARG A 78 5.07 -9.47 -0.20
C ARG A 78 5.58 -10.83 -0.66
N ALA A 79 5.89 -10.98 -1.95
CA ALA A 79 6.43 -12.21 -2.51
C ALA A 79 7.75 -12.63 -1.84
N ARG A 80 8.70 -11.69 -1.66
CA ARG A 80 9.96 -11.94 -0.96
C ARG A 80 9.75 -12.40 0.48
N ARG A 81 8.84 -11.77 1.22
CA ARG A 81 8.53 -12.16 2.60
C ARG A 81 7.95 -13.58 2.66
N TYR A 82 7.03 -13.94 1.76
CA TYR A 82 6.42 -15.27 1.75
C TYR A 82 7.47 -16.34 1.46
N ARG A 83 8.33 -16.10 0.46
CA ARG A 83 9.46 -17.00 0.17
C ARG A 83 10.41 -17.14 1.35
N LYS A 84 10.83 -16.01 1.96
CA LYS A 84 11.73 -16.05 3.11
C LYS A 84 11.12 -16.83 4.28
N LEU A 85 9.84 -16.58 4.59
CA LEU A 85 9.15 -17.29 5.68
C LEU A 85 9.02 -18.78 5.38
N ALA A 86 8.61 -19.15 4.16
CA ALA A 86 8.49 -20.55 3.77
C ALA A 86 9.83 -21.31 3.88
N ASN A 87 10.92 -20.72 3.37
CA ASN A 87 12.26 -21.30 3.47
C ASN A 87 12.72 -21.47 4.93
N VAL A 88 12.50 -20.46 5.79
CA VAL A 88 12.85 -20.56 7.22
C VAL A 88 12.05 -21.68 7.89
N LEU A 89 10.74 -21.79 7.62
CA LEU A 89 9.90 -22.83 8.19
C LEU A 89 10.31 -24.23 7.71
N GLN A 90 10.73 -24.40 6.45
CA GLN A 90 11.31 -25.67 5.97
C GLN A 90 12.60 -26.03 6.69
N GLN A 91 13.51 -25.07 6.89
CA GLN A 91 14.80 -25.30 7.58
C GLN A 91 14.61 -25.84 9.00
N ILE A 92 13.56 -25.39 9.69
CA ILE A 92 13.22 -25.86 11.04
C ILE A 92 12.18 -26.99 11.04
N LYS A 93 11.94 -27.64 9.90
CA LYS A 93 11.03 -28.79 9.73
C LYS A 93 9.57 -28.52 10.11
N LEU A 94 9.12 -27.28 9.95
CA LEU A 94 7.73 -26.87 10.13
C LEU A 94 6.95 -26.77 8.81
N LEU A 95 7.61 -26.89 7.65
CA LEU A 95 6.94 -27.08 6.35
C LEU A 95 7.59 -28.24 5.58
N PRO A 96 6.82 -28.92 4.69
CA PRO A 96 7.36 -29.94 3.81
C PRO A 96 8.49 -29.42 2.93
N GLU A 97 9.46 -30.28 2.61
CA GLU A 97 10.56 -29.97 1.71
C GLU A 97 10.10 -29.71 0.26
N GLY A 98 10.93 -29.00 -0.51
CA GLY A 98 10.66 -28.61 -1.89
C GLY A 98 11.08 -27.18 -2.20
N ASN A 99 11.02 -26.77 -3.46
CA ASN A 99 11.51 -25.47 -3.90
C ASN A 99 10.48 -24.35 -3.62
N MET A 100 10.66 -23.65 -2.50
CA MET A 100 9.80 -22.52 -2.14
C MET A 100 10.06 -21.25 -2.96
N ASN A 101 11.11 -21.21 -3.79
CA ASN A 101 11.40 -20.06 -4.66
C ASN A 101 10.59 -20.08 -5.95
N ASP A 102 10.32 -21.28 -6.49
CA ASP A 102 9.37 -21.43 -7.59
C ASP A 102 7.94 -21.15 -7.11
N SER A 103 7.14 -20.48 -7.94
CA SER A 103 5.79 -20.07 -7.53
C SER A 103 4.75 -21.16 -7.71
N LEU A 104 4.90 -22.01 -8.73
CA LEU A 104 3.98 -23.10 -9.01
C LEU A 104 4.22 -24.24 -8.02
N GLU A 105 5.49 -24.61 -7.80
CA GLU A 105 5.88 -25.66 -6.87
C GLU A 105 5.49 -25.31 -5.43
N ARG A 106 5.81 -24.08 -4.97
CA ARG A 106 5.36 -23.59 -3.65
C ARG A 106 3.85 -23.66 -3.49
N LYS A 107 3.08 -23.31 -4.53
CA LYS A 107 1.61 -23.41 -4.48
C LYS A 107 1.18 -24.87 -4.30
N ASN A 108 1.72 -25.77 -5.12
CA ASN A 108 1.38 -27.19 -5.06
C ASN A 108 1.72 -27.81 -3.69
N ILE A 109 2.89 -27.48 -3.11
CA ILE A 109 3.27 -27.96 -1.78
C ILE A 109 2.26 -27.50 -0.72
N ILE A 110 1.89 -26.22 -0.72
CA ILE A 110 0.94 -25.67 0.25
C ILE A 110 -0.48 -26.24 0.03
N ASP A 111 -0.92 -26.39 -1.21
CA ASP A 111 -2.25 -26.94 -1.54
C ASP A 111 -2.35 -28.42 -1.14
N ASN A 112 -1.29 -29.20 -1.35
CA ASN A 112 -1.24 -30.60 -0.93
C ASN A 112 -1.21 -30.72 0.61
N LEU A 113 -0.39 -29.90 1.27
CA LEU A 113 -0.37 -29.84 2.73
C LEU A 113 -1.75 -29.48 3.29
N ASP A 114 -2.43 -28.48 2.72
CA ASP A 114 -3.77 -28.09 3.16
C ASP A 114 -4.78 -29.25 3.01
N LYS A 115 -4.69 -30.06 1.94
CA LYS A 115 -5.53 -31.26 1.78
C LYS A 115 -5.26 -32.32 2.83
N GLU A 116 -3.99 -32.60 3.13
CA GLU A 116 -3.59 -33.58 4.15
C GLU A 116 -4.05 -33.14 5.55
N LEU A 117 -3.80 -31.88 5.90
CA LEU A 117 -4.21 -31.31 7.17
C LEU A 117 -5.74 -31.31 7.33
N ARG A 118 -6.51 -31.04 6.27
CA ARG A 118 -7.98 -31.11 6.34
C ARG A 118 -8.47 -32.50 6.70
N LYS A 119 -7.93 -33.54 6.05
CA LYS A 119 -8.26 -34.94 6.38
C LYS A 119 -7.90 -35.29 7.83
N MET A 120 -6.81 -34.74 8.34
CA MET A 120 -6.34 -35.02 9.70
C MET A 120 -7.17 -34.31 10.79
N TYR A 121 -7.57 -33.05 10.57
CA TYR A 121 -8.19 -32.21 11.60
C TYR A 121 -9.71 -32.05 11.49
N ILE A 122 -10.30 -32.39 10.34
CA ILE A 122 -11.75 -32.42 10.15
C ILE A 122 -12.20 -33.87 10.26
N LYS A 123 -12.91 -34.19 11.34
CA LYS A 123 -13.39 -35.56 11.58
C LYS A 123 -14.48 -35.95 10.58
N GLU A 124 -14.45 -37.21 10.14
CA GLU A 124 -15.36 -37.73 9.11
C GLU A 124 -16.82 -37.86 9.61
N ASP A 125 -17.00 -38.03 10.91
CA ASP A 125 -18.28 -38.18 11.62
C ASP A 125 -19.06 -36.87 11.76
N LEU A 126 -18.45 -35.73 11.44
CA LEU A 126 -19.14 -34.44 11.47
C LEU A 126 -20.26 -34.38 10.41
N PRO A 127 -21.33 -33.62 10.66
CA PRO A 127 -22.32 -33.32 9.62
C PRO A 127 -21.69 -32.64 8.40
N GLU A 128 -22.25 -32.87 7.22
CA GLU A 128 -21.70 -32.32 5.97
C GLU A 128 -21.65 -30.78 5.95
N TYR A 129 -22.66 -30.11 6.52
CA TYR A 129 -22.65 -28.65 6.65
C TYR A 129 -21.48 -28.14 7.50
N GLU A 130 -21.12 -28.89 8.55
CA GLU A 130 -20.06 -28.54 9.49
C GLU A 130 -18.69 -28.71 8.82
N LYS A 131 -18.48 -29.82 8.10
CA LYS A 131 -17.27 -30.02 7.29
C LYS A 131 -17.11 -28.92 6.26
N ASN A 132 -18.18 -28.55 5.58
CA ASN A 132 -18.14 -27.48 4.57
C ASN A 132 -17.78 -26.13 5.18
N ARG A 133 -18.34 -25.78 6.36
CA ARG A 133 -17.92 -24.57 7.08
C ARG A 133 -16.45 -24.64 7.45
N LEU A 134 -16.02 -25.68 8.16
CA LEU A 134 -14.63 -25.85 8.60
C LEU A 134 -13.65 -25.84 7.42
N ASN A 135 -14.05 -26.35 6.26
CA ASN A 135 -13.24 -26.29 5.07
C ASN A 135 -13.03 -24.85 4.57
N GLN A 136 -14.04 -23.98 4.64
CA GLN A 136 -13.89 -22.58 4.20
C GLN A 136 -12.98 -21.79 5.13
N ILE A 137 -13.10 -22.01 6.44
CA ILE A 137 -12.35 -21.28 7.49
C ILE A 137 -11.14 -22.05 8.03
N PHE A 138 -10.69 -23.10 7.34
CA PHE A 138 -9.76 -24.10 7.88
C PHE A 138 -8.51 -23.54 8.57
N LEU A 139 -7.88 -22.50 8.01
CA LEU A 139 -6.68 -21.91 8.61
C LEU A 139 -6.96 -21.10 9.87
N TYR A 140 -8.16 -20.56 10.03
CA TYR A 140 -8.59 -19.93 11.27
C TYR A 140 -8.96 -21.00 12.31
N TYR A 141 -9.58 -22.09 11.88
CA TYR A 141 -9.80 -23.27 12.72
C TYR A 141 -8.48 -23.87 13.25
N LEU A 142 -7.45 -24.06 12.41
CA LEU A 142 -6.14 -24.48 12.91
C LEU A 142 -5.52 -23.47 13.88
N ARG A 143 -5.72 -22.17 13.64
CA ARG A 143 -5.25 -21.12 14.57
C ARG A 143 -5.97 -21.17 15.91
N SER A 144 -7.26 -21.50 15.95
CA SER A 144 -8.00 -21.64 17.21
C SER A 144 -7.54 -22.88 17.96
N LEU A 145 -7.36 -24.01 17.27
CA LEU A 145 -6.81 -25.23 17.88
C LEU A 145 -5.41 -25.03 18.46
N ALA A 146 -4.55 -24.22 17.82
CA ALA A 146 -3.19 -23.96 18.29
C ALA A 146 -3.10 -23.29 19.67
N VAL A 147 -4.18 -22.67 20.14
CA VAL A 147 -4.25 -22.04 21.48
C VAL A 147 -4.70 -23.04 22.55
N GLU A 148 -5.46 -24.06 22.15
CA GLU A 148 -6.03 -25.06 23.06
C GLU A 148 -5.17 -26.32 23.18
N GLN A 149 -4.48 -26.70 22.11
CA GLN A 149 -3.75 -27.95 22.04
C GLN A 149 -2.47 -27.85 21.19
N LYS A 150 -1.56 -28.78 21.45
CA LYS A 150 -0.38 -28.97 20.61
C LYS A 150 -0.81 -29.42 19.20
N LEU A 151 -0.23 -28.80 18.18
CA LEU A 151 -0.40 -29.17 16.78
C LEU A 151 0.81 -29.95 16.27
N GLU A 152 0.57 -30.74 15.23
CA GLU A 152 1.65 -31.35 14.45
C GLU A 152 2.57 -30.30 13.83
N PRO A 153 3.87 -30.60 13.63
CA PRO A 153 4.86 -29.63 13.14
C PRO A 153 4.41 -28.89 11.88
N TYR A 154 3.88 -29.61 10.88
CA TYR A 154 3.43 -28.99 9.63
C TYR A 154 2.14 -28.18 9.77
N ALA A 155 1.25 -28.58 10.68
CA ALA A 155 0.05 -27.79 11.00
C ALA A 155 0.44 -26.46 11.66
N LEU A 156 1.38 -26.50 12.61
CA LEU A 156 1.90 -25.30 13.26
C LEU A 156 2.62 -24.39 12.25
N GLY A 157 3.50 -24.94 11.41
CA GLY A 157 4.15 -24.14 10.36
C GLY A 157 3.18 -23.54 9.37
N ARG A 158 2.11 -24.25 9.01
CA ARG A 158 1.05 -23.72 8.14
C ARG A 158 0.29 -22.56 8.77
N VAL A 159 0.04 -22.62 10.09
CA VAL A 159 -0.51 -21.52 10.88
C VAL A 159 0.41 -20.31 10.88
N LEU A 160 1.71 -20.49 11.16
CA LEU A 160 2.70 -19.42 11.15
C LEU A 160 2.83 -18.79 9.76
N TYR A 161 2.82 -19.61 8.71
CA TYR A 161 2.84 -19.14 7.34
C TYR A 161 1.60 -18.29 7.01
N HIS A 162 0.41 -18.72 7.44
CA HIS A 162 -0.82 -17.96 7.27
C HIS A 162 -0.79 -16.61 8.02
N LEU A 163 -0.26 -16.57 9.25
CA LEU A 163 -0.06 -15.33 10.00
C LEU A 163 0.86 -14.35 9.26
N GLY A 164 1.95 -14.86 8.66
CA GLY A 164 2.85 -14.05 7.83
C GLY A 164 2.21 -13.48 6.56
N GLN A 165 1.19 -14.16 6.04
CA GLN A 165 0.35 -13.69 4.93
C GLN A 165 -0.67 -12.65 5.38
N ARG A 166 -1.28 -12.84 6.55
CA ARG A 166 -2.36 -12.02 7.11
C ARG A 166 -1.90 -11.27 8.38
N ARG A 167 -0.84 -10.47 8.24
CA ARG A 167 -0.14 -9.81 9.37
C ARG A 167 -0.74 -8.49 9.88
N GLY A 168 -1.90 -8.08 9.37
CA GLY A 168 -2.57 -6.84 9.78
C GLY A 168 -1.88 -5.54 9.35
N PHE A 169 -2.39 -4.42 9.88
CA PHE A 169 -1.88 -3.06 9.69
C PHE A 169 -0.93 -2.67 10.82
N LEU A 170 0.17 -1.99 10.47
CA LEU A 170 1.08 -1.35 11.41
C LEU A 170 1.37 0.06 10.89
N SER A 171 1.07 1.07 11.71
CA SER A 171 1.34 2.47 11.34
C SER A 171 2.84 2.70 11.23
N ASN A 172 3.28 3.28 10.11
CA ASN A 172 4.68 3.63 9.87
C ASN A 172 4.96 5.12 10.14
N ARG A 173 4.02 5.87 10.75
CA ARG A 173 4.20 7.28 11.05
C ARG A 173 5.25 7.46 12.17
N ARG A 174 6.15 8.43 11.98
CA ARG A 174 7.16 8.85 12.97
C ARG A 174 6.93 10.28 13.48
N GLY A 175 5.74 10.86 13.28
CA GLY A 175 5.39 12.24 13.64
C GLY A 175 3.99 12.38 14.27
N GLN A 176 3.60 13.62 14.62
CA GLN A 176 2.33 13.92 15.30
C GLN A 176 1.09 13.46 14.53
N LYS A 177 0.04 13.12 15.28
CA LYS A 177 -1.28 12.66 14.81
C LYS A 177 -1.94 13.76 13.96
N LYS A 178 -1.74 13.74 12.64
CA LYS A 178 -2.75 14.26 11.71
C LYS A 178 -3.78 13.16 11.50
N ASP A 179 -5.05 13.46 11.79
CA ASP A 179 -6.13 12.55 11.48
C ASP A 179 -6.24 12.43 9.96
N ASP A 180 -5.98 11.21 9.49
CA ASP A 180 -6.11 10.81 8.10
C ASP A 180 -7.36 9.96 8.05
N GLU A 181 -8.36 10.37 7.28
CA GLU A 181 -9.68 9.75 7.26
C GLU A 181 -9.61 8.24 6.99
N GLU A 182 -8.69 7.80 6.14
CA GLU A 182 -8.49 6.37 5.85
C GLU A 182 -7.92 5.62 7.05
N GLU A 183 -6.97 6.22 7.79
CA GLU A 183 -6.43 5.62 9.01
C GLU A 183 -7.46 5.61 10.15
N GLY A 184 -8.35 6.61 10.18
CA GLY A 184 -9.51 6.65 11.07
C GLY A 184 -10.41 5.43 10.88
N LYS A 185 -10.86 5.17 9.63
CA LYS A 185 -11.70 4.01 9.29
C LYS A 185 -11.04 2.68 9.64
N VAL A 186 -9.73 2.54 9.42
CA VAL A 186 -8.99 1.33 9.81
C VAL A 186 -8.98 1.14 11.33
N LYS A 187 -8.77 2.22 12.10
CA LYS A 187 -8.79 2.18 13.57
C LYS A 187 -10.17 1.87 14.12
N GLU A 188 -11.21 2.42 13.53
CA GLU A 188 -12.61 2.12 13.86
C GLU A 188 -12.91 0.64 13.67
N GLY A 189 -12.58 0.07 12.50
CA GLY A 189 -12.78 -1.36 12.25
C GLY A 189 -11.97 -2.25 13.21
N ILE A 190 -10.75 -1.86 13.59
CA ILE A 190 -9.97 -2.58 14.61
C ILE A 190 -10.67 -2.51 15.99
N ALA A 191 -11.25 -1.36 16.34
CA ALA A 191 -11.96 -1.19 17.60
C ALA A 191 -13.26 -1.99 17.64
N GLU A 192 -14.00 -2.05 16.53
CA GLU A 192 -15.20 -2.86 16.37
C GLU A 192 -14.92 -4.35 16.52
N ILE A 193 -13.92 -4.88 15.79
CA ILE A 193 -13.50 -6.29 15.91
C ILE A 193 -13.13 -6.62 17.36
N ARG A 194 -12.45 -5.72 18.07
CA ARG A 194 -12.11 -5.94 19.50
C ARG A 194 -13.35 -6.05 20.39
N LYS A 195 -14.38 -5.25 20.14
CA LYS A 195 -15.65 -5.33 20.88
C LYS A 195 -16.34 -6.66 20.61
N GLU A 196 -16.43 -7.07 19.34
CA GLU A 196 -17.04 -8.35 18.97
C GLU A 196 -16.28 -9.53 19.57
N MET A 197 -14.94 -9.49 19.54
CA MET A 197 -14.10 -10.50 20.17
C MET A 197 -14.37 -10.64 21.68
N ALA A 198 -14.59 -9.52 22.37
CA ALA A 198 -14.93 -9.49 23.78
C ALA A 198 -16.33 -10.07 24.04
N CYS A 199 -17.33 -9.71 23.22
CA CYS A 199 -18.68 -10.27 23.31
C CYS A 199 -18.71 -11.79 23.08
N LEU A 200 -17.91 -12.30 22.14
CA LEU A 200 -17.81 -13.72 21.81
C LEU A 200 -16.85 -14.51 22.71
N GLY A 201 -16.20 -13.84 23.68
CA GLY A 201 -15.24 -14.45 24.60
C GLY A 201 -14.04 -15.09 23.88
N THR A 202 -13.54 -14.45 22.82
CA THR A 202 -12.39 -14.96 22.04
C THR A 202 -11.10 -14.24 22.44
N ARG A 203 -10.00 -15.00 22.59
CA ARG A 203 -8.68 -14.49 23.00
C ARG A 203 -7.86 -14.03 21.79
N THR A 204 -8.05 -14.68 20.64
CA THR A 204 -7.29 -14.42 19.42
C THR A 204 -8.19 -14.20 18.22
N LEU A 205 -7.68 -13.46 17.22
CA LEU A 205 -8.34 -13.34 15.92
C LEU A 205 -8.55 -14.70 15.23
N GLY A 206 -7.73 -15.71 15.54
CA GLY A 206 -7.90 -17.05 15.01
C GLY A 206 -9.21 -17.69 15.49
N GLU A 207 -9.46 -17.60 16.80
CA GLU A 207 -10.71 -18.08 17.41
C GLU A 207 -11.92 -17.28 16.93
N TYR A 208 -11.81 -15.96 16.82
CA TYR A 208 -12.89 -15.12 16.33
C TYR A 208 -13.29 -15.47 14.89
N PHE A 209 -12.35 -15.49 13.96
CA PHE A 209 -12.62 -15.85 12.56
C PHE A 209 -12.98 -17.34 12.35
N ALA A 210 -12.81 -18.18 13.36
CA ALA A 210 -13.27 -19.57 13.32
C ALA A 210 -14.72 -19.75 13.79
N LYS A 211 -15.28 -18.74 14.48
CA LYS A 211 -16.63 -18.78 15.07
C LYS A 211 -17.69 -18.00 14.27
N ILE A 212 -17.27 -17.00 13.50
CA ILE A 212 -18.15 -16.25 12.58
C ILE A 212 -18.27 -16.97 11.24
#